data_AF-A0A6N0NY86-F1
#
_entry.id   AF-A0A6N0NY86-F1
#
_cell.length_a   1.000
_cell.length_b   1.000
_cell.length_c   1.000
_cell.angle_alpha   90.00
_cell.angle_beta   90.00
_cell.angle_gamma   90.00
#
_symmetry.space_group_name_H-M   'P 1'
#
loop_
_entity.id
_entity.type
_entity.pdbx_description
1 polymer ?
#
loop_
_entity_poly.entity_id
_entity_poly.type
_entity_poly.pdbx_seq_one_letter_code
_entity_poly.pdbx_strand_id
1 'polypeptide(L)' 'MDSTIDLEEFTCSSDPIETIGFLKGKKVIFAISRRSPFYHAIKEKYNVHEVKREGDTIYFMIN' A
#
# COMPACT_ATOMS: atom_id res chain seq x y z
N MET A 1 -5.19 13.82 -10.28
CA MET A 1 -4.07 12.88 -10.39
C MET A 1 -4.13 12.00 -9.17
N ASP A 2 -4.77 10.83 -9.28
CA ASP A 2 -4.69 9.81 -8.23
C ASP A 2 -3.31 9.15 -8.36
N SER A 3 -2.38 9.55 -7.51
CA SER A 3 -1.05 8.94 -7.47
C SER A 3 -1.22 7.52 -6.93
N THR A 4 -1.03 6.53 -7.79
CA THR A 4 -0.89 5.14 -7.38
C THR A 4 0.58 4.90 -7.05
N ILE A 5 0.86 4.41 -5.85
CA ILE A 5 2.22 4.08 -5.40
C ILE A 5 2.34 2.58 -5.29
N ASP A 6 3.20 2.00 -6.12
CA ASP A 6 3.56 0.61 -6.02
C ASP A 6 4.57 0.40 -4.90
N LEU A 7 4.14 -0.28 -3.83
CA LEU A 7 4.95 -0.52 -2.65
C LEU A 7 5.98 -1.63 -2.86
N GLU A 8 5.86 -2.47 -3.89
CA GLU A 8 6.87 -3.47 -4.23
C GLU A 8 8.07 -2.82 -4.96
N GLU A 9 7.82 -1.95 -5.94
CA GLU A 9 8.90 -1.21 -6.61
C GLU A 9 9.55 -0.15 -5.68
N PHE A 10 8.78 0.45 -4.77
CA PHE A 10 9.31 1.46 -3.83
C PHE A 10 10.24 0.87 -2.74
N THR A 11 10.23 -0.45 -2.56
CA THR A 11 11.09 -1.14 -1.57
C THR A 11 12.59 -1.05 -1.86
N CYS A 12 13.00 -0.60 -3.05
CA CYS A 12 14.42 -0.47 -3.36
C CYS A 12 15.16 0.60 -2.51
N SER A 13 14.46 1.51 -1.82
CA SER A 13 15.12 2.52 -0.96
C SER A 13 14.30 3.03 0.23
N SER A 14 13.08 2.54 0.49
CA SER A 14 12.28 2.96 1.64
C SER A 14 11.38 1.85 2.16
N ASP A 15 11.25 1.75 3.48
CA ASP A 15 10.35 0.80 4.14
C ASP A 15 8.88 1.11 3.76
N PRO A 16 8.12 0.14 3.21
CA PRO A 16 6.75 0.39 2.72
C PRO A 16 5.80 0.85 3.83
N ILE A 17 6.07 0.47 5.08
CA ILE A 17 5.34 0.93 6.25
C ILE A 17 5.60 2.42 6.53
N GLU A 18 6.84 2.88 6.40
CA GLU A 18 7.18 4.30 6.57
C GLU A 18 6.57 5.15 5.45
N THR A 19 6.64 4.66 4.20
CA THR A 19 5.99 5.31 3.05
C THR A 19 4.49 5.50 3.26
N ILE A 20 3.79 4.46 3.74
CA ILE A 20 2.36 4.56 4.09
C ILE A 20 2.16 5.57 5.22
N GLY A 21 3.00 5.54 6.27
CA GLY A 21 2.93 6.48 7.38
C GLY A 21 3.05 7.94 6.94
N PHE A 22 3.99 8.24 6.04
CA PHE A 22 4.20 9.59 5.51
C PHE A 22 3.05 10.09 4.62
N LEU A 23 2.34 9.16 3.96
CA LEU A 23 1.28 9.46 3.01
C LEU A 23 -0.13 9.24 3.55
N LYS A 24 -0.26 8.72 4.78
CA LYS A 24 -1.53 8.52 5.47
C LYS A 24 -2.30 9.86 5.53
N GLY A 25 -3.58 9.83 5.16
CA GLY A 25 -4.44 11.01 5.12
C GLY A 25 -4.36 11.82 3.82
N LYS A 26 -3.49 11.46 2.87
CA LYS A 26 -3.53 11.96 1.49
C LYS A 26 -4.41 11.04 0.64
N LYS A 27 -5.02 11.58 -0.42
CA LYS A 27 -5.73 10.79 -1.44
C LYS A 27 -4.71 10.08 -2.34
N VAL A 28 -4.13 8.99 -1.82
CA VAL A 28 -3.14 8.15 -2.48
C VAL A 28 -3.64 6.71 -2.46
N ILE A 29 -3.50 6.02 -3.59
CA ILE A 29 -3.80 4.60 -3.72
C ILE A 29 -2.47 3.86 -3.63
N PHE A 30 -2.37 2.88 -2.74
CA PHE A 30 -1.21 2.00 -2.63
C PHE A 30 -1.48 0.71 -3.39
N ALA A 31 -0.48 0.21 -4.11
CA ALA A 31 -0.51 -1.09 -4.76
C ALA A 31 0.52 -2.01 -4.08
N ILE A 32 0.13 -3.25 -3.79
CA ILE A 32 1.03 -4.28 -3.27
C ILE A 32 0.54 -5.68 -3.62
N SER A 33 1.44 -6.62 -3.86
CA SER A 33 1.08 -8.03 -3.96
C SER A 33 0.60 -8.59 -2.63
N ARG A 34 -0.43 -9.43 -2.69
CA ARG A 34 -0.95 -10.23 -1.57
C ARG A 34 0.07 -11.18 -0.98
N ARG A 35 1.04 -11.58 -1.80
CA ARG A 35 2.12 -12.48 -1.40
C ARG A 35 3.26 -11.74 -0.71
N SER A 36 3.23 -10.41 -0.72
CA SER A 36 4.22 -9.59 -0.04
C SER A 36 4.11 -9.80 1.47
N PRO A 37 5.23 -10.06 2.17
CA PRO A 37 5.24 -10.17 3.64
C PRO A 37 4.78 -8.85 4.30
N PHE A 38 4.96 -7.73 3.61
CA PHE A 38 4.54 -6.41 4.10
C PHE A 38 3.03 -6.24 4.09
N TYR A 39 2.29 -6.91 3.18
CA TYR A 39 0.83 -6.75 3.11
C TYR A 39 0.14 -7.16 4.42
N HIS A 40 0.63 -8.23 5.05
CA HIS A 40 0.13 -8.66 6.35
C HIS A 40 0.38 -7.60 7.43
N ALA A 41 1.63 -7.13 7.54
CA ALA A 41 2.00 -6.08 8.50
C ALA A 41 1.21 -4.78 8.30
N ILE A 42 0.93 -4.41 7.04
CA ILE A 42 0.13 -3.22 6.71
C ILE A 42 -1.32 -3.39 7.16
N LYS A 43 -1.93 -4.57 6.95
CA LYS A 43 -3.29 -4.86 7.41
C LYS A 43 -3.44 -4.86 8.92
N GLU A 44 -2.41 -5.30 9.66
CA GLU A 44 -2.44 -5.30 11.12
C GLU A 44 -2.25 -3.89 11.69
N LYS A 45 -1.40 -3.07 11.05
CA LYS A 45 -1.06 -1.74 11.56
C LYS A 45 -2.02 -0.64 11.13
N TYR A 46 -2.70 -0.79 10.00
CA TYR A 46 -3.54 0.24 9.40
C TYR A 46 -4.92 -0.27 9.00
N ASN A 47 -5.89 0.63 8.96
CA ASN A 47 -7.22 0.33 8.44
C ASN A 47 -7.21 0.38 6.90
N VAL A 48 -6.92 -0.76 6.29
CA VAL A 48 -6.81 -0.93 4.84
C VAL A 48 -8.19 -1.02 4.20
N HIS A 49 -8.50 -0.06 3.32
CA HIS A 49 -9.67 -0.09 2.45
C HIS A 49 -9.26 -0.54 1.05
N GLU A 50 -9.56 -1.80 0.68
CA GLU A 50 -9.33 -2.30 -0.68
C GLU A 50 -10.26 -1.57 -1.67
N VAL A 51 -9.68 -0.98 -2.71
CA VAL A 51 -10.39 -0.24 -3.77
C VAL A 51 -10.51 -1.09 -5.03
N LYS A 52 -9.47 -1.86 -5.37
CA LYS A 52 -9.42 -2.71 -6.56
C LYS A 52 -8.50 -3.90 -6.33
N ARG A 53 -8.72 -4.98 -7.07
CA ARG A 53 -7.84 -6.15 -7.14
C ARG A 53 -7.58 -6.54 -8.59
N GLU A 54 -6.32 -6.79 -8.92
CA GLU A 54 -5.88 -7.30 -10.23
C GLU A 54 -4.92 -8.45 -10.03
N GLY A 55 -5.40 -9.69 -10.21
CA GLY A 55 -4.63 -10.89 -9.93
C GLY A 55 -4.20 -10.96 -8.46
N ASP A 56 -2.88 -11.00 -8.24
CA ASP A 56 -2.26 -10.99 -6.90
C ASP A 56 -2.05 -9.57 -6.35
N THR A 57 -2.18 -8.52 -7.16
CA THR A 57 -1.99 -7.14 -6.74
C THR A 57 -3.28 -6.56 -6.15
N ILE A 58 -3.17 -5.95 -4.97
CA ILE A 58 -4.24 -5.24 -4.30
C ILE A 58 -3.94 -3.74 -4.35
N TYR A 59 -4.97 -2.98 -4.71
CA TYR A 59 -4.98 -1.53 -4.63
C TYR A 59 -5.82 -1.11 -3.43
N PHE A 60 -5.25 -0.33 -2.54
CA PHE A 60 -5.90 0.05 -1.29
C PHE A 60 -5.61 1.49 -0.87
N MET A 61 -6.49 2.01 -0.03
CA MET A 61 -6.33 3.29 0.66
C MET A 61 -6.26 3.07 2.17
N ILE A 62 -5.73 4.06 2.87
CA ILE A 62 -5.58 4.05 4.32
C ILE A 62 -6.35 5.25 4.89
N ASN A 63 -7.31 4.98 5.78
CA ASN A 63 -8.08 6.00 6.50
C ASN A 63 -7.50 6.28 7.90
#